data_AF-A0A5D8YG17-F1
#
_entry.id   AF-A0A5D8YG17-F1
#
_cell.length_a   1.000
_cell.length_b   1.000
_cell.length_c   1.000
_cell.angle_alpha   90.00
_cell.angle_beta   90.00
_cell.angle_gamma   90.00
#
_symmetry.space_group_name_H-M   'P 1'
#
loop_
_entity.id
_entity.type
_entity.pdbx_description
1 polymer ?
#
loop_
_entity_poly.entity_id
_entity_poly.type
_entity_poly.pdbx_seq_one_letter_code
_entity_poly.pdbx_strand_id
1 'polypeptide(L)'
;MPKHTATLLVLAAFAGQACAHESVRTGYGAVTAVPPANNASGFSIRFKGASIASVSGEQVSLYKVAGADPTQYVVVEAWRPALNCHYEYVLLKLSAGGAAQHSKPFGNCYQLKSAKRFRGAVQVRLTSAATPTVGATFRWAGGTINQVGGKENGR
;
A
#
# COMPACT_ATOMS: atom_id res chain seq x y z
N MET A 1 5.24 34.44 58.70
CA MET A 1 5.99 33.96 57.52
C MET A 1 5.03 33.18 56.63
N PRO A 2 4.54 33.76 55.51
CA PRO A 2 3.52 33.13 54.68
C PRO A 2 4.11 32.02 53.80
N LYS A 3 3.41 30.88 53.77
CA LYS A 3 3.72 29.70 52.95
C LYS A 3 3.17 29.93 51.55
N HIS A 4 4.04 29.98 50.54
CA HIS A 4 3.62 30.04 49.14
C HIS A 4 3.24 28.64 48.66
N THR A 5 1.94 28.40 48.51
CA THR A 5 1.37 27.21 47.88
C THR A 5 1.49 27.36 46.37
N ALA A 6 2.44 26.66 45.75
CA ALA A 6 2.58 26.62 44.30
C ALA A 6 1.69 25.51 43.74
N THR A 7 0.55 25.88 43.18
CA THR A 7 -0.33 24.97 42.43
C THR A 7 0.23 24.79 41.02
N LEU A 8 0.90 23.67 40.76
CA LEU A 8 1.37 23.30 39.43
C LEU A 8 0.21 22.69 38.64
N LEU A 9 -0.29 23.44 37.65
CA LEU A 9 -1.38 22.99 36.77
C LEU A 9 -0.76 22.25 35.57
N VAL A 10 -0.73 20.93 35.63
CA VAL A 10 -0.24 20.07 34.54
C VAL A 10 -1.33 19.93 33.49
N LEU A 11 -1.24 20.71 32.40
CA LEU A 11 -2.03 20.50 31.20
C LEU A 11 -1.50 19.28 30.44
N ALA A 12 -2.17 18.14 30.61
CA ALA A 12 -1.93 16.94 29.81
C ALA A 12 -2.42 17.17 28.37
N ALA A 13 -1.50 17.48 27.46
CA ALA A 13 -1.77 17.53 26.04
C ALA A 13 -1.89 16.10 25.50
N PHE A 14 -3.12 15.62 25.32
CA PHE A 14 -3.39 14.38 24.59
C PHE A 14 -3.08 14.60 23.10
N ALA A 15 -1.87 14.24 22.69
CA ALA A 15 -1.54 14.06 21.27
C ALA A 15 -2.27 12.82 20.75
N GLY A 16 -3.52 13.00 20.30
CA GLY A 16 -4.20 12.00 19.49
C GLY A 16 -3.43 11.83 18.19
N GLN A 17 -2.65 10.75 18.06
CA GLN A 17 -2.15 10.29 16.77
C GLN A 17 -3.38 9.93 15.93
N ALA A 18 -3.82 10.86 15.08
CA ALA A 18 -4.71 10.56 14.00
C ALA A 18 -4.02 9.49 13.16
N CYS A 19 -4.51 8.24 13.21
CA CYS A 19 -4.14 7.21 12.23
C CYS A 19 -4.43 7.81 10.85
N ALA A 20 -3.38 8.26 10.17
CA ALA A 20 -3.51 8.84 8.86
C ALA A 20 -4.11 7.78 7.95
N HIS A 21 -5.37 7.96 7.59
CA HIS A 21 -6.08 7.10 6.69
C HIS A 21 -5.50 7.33 5.29
N GLU A 22 -4.74 6.38 4.76
CA GLU A 22 -4.18 6.56 3.42
C GLU A 22 -5.26 6.41 2.34
N SER A 23 -5.26 7.33 1.38
CA SER A 23 -6.29 7.42 0.35
C SER A 23 -5.69 7.93 -0.96
N VAL A 24 -6.13 7.36 -2.08
CA VAL A 24 -5.75 7.83 -3.42
C VAL A 24 -6.99 8.01 -4.30
N ARG A 25 -7.07 9.16 -4.97
CA ARG A 25 -8.20 9.49 -5.86
C ARG A 25 -7.96 8.97 -7.28
N THR A 26 -8.90 8.14 -7.74
CA THR A 26 -9.00 7.61 -9.10
C THR A 26 -10.12 8.34 -9.85
N GLY A 27 -10.23 8.12 -11.16
CA GLY A 27 -11.36 8.62 -11.96
C GLY A 27 -12.70 7.98 -11.58
N TYR A 28 -12.68 6.86 -10.85
CA TYR A 28 -13.89 6.13 -10.43
C TYR A 28 -14.23 6.29 -8.95
N GLY A 29 -13.48 7.11 -8.22
CA GLY A 29 -13.63 7.33 -6.78
C GLY A 29 -12.34 7.15 -5.99
N ALA A 30 -12.42 7.29 -4.67
CA ALA A 30 -11.28 7.07 -3.78
C ALA A 30 -11.09 5.58 -3.49
N VAL A 31 -9.83 5.14 -3.48
CA VAL A 31 -9.40 3.89 -2.82
C VAL A 31 -8.78 4.28 -1.50
N THR A 32 -9.17 3.60 -0.42
CA THR A 32 -8.75 3.95 0.94
C THR A 32 -8.24 2.72 1.70
N ALA A 33 -7.21 2.89 2.52
CA ALA A 33 -6.67 1.85 3.39
C ALA A 33 -7.10 2.07 4.84
N VAL A 34 -8.06 1.27 5.33
CA VAL A 34 -8.60 1.41 6.68
C VAL A 34 -7.90 0.43 7.62
N PRO A 35 -7.35 0.85 8.76
CA PRO A 35 -6.90 -0.08 9.79
C PRO A 35 -8.12 -0.85 10.36
N PRO A 36 -7.95 -2.09 10.82
CA PRO A 36 -9.03 -2.88 11.39
C PRO A 36 -9.48 -2.29 12.74
N ALA A 37 -10.78 -2.37 13.01
CA ALA A 37 -11.39 -1.80 14.21
C ALA A 37 -10.93 -2.47 15.54
N ASN A 38 -10.40 -3.69 15.47
CA ASN A 38 -10.19 -4.55 16.65
C ASN A 38 -8.72 -4.74 17.02
N ASN A 39 -7.84 -3.77 16.74
CA ASN A 39 -6.38 -3.89 16.94
C ASN A 39 -5.74 -5.11 16.23
N ALA A 40 -6.41 -5.68 15.23
CA ALA A 40 -5.82 -6.71 14.40
C ALA A 40 -4.70 -6.12 13.54
N SER A 41 -3.72 -6.92 13.13
CA SER A 41 -2.66 -6.46 12.22
C SER A 41 -3.20 -6.39 10.78
N GLY A 42 -2.87 -5.33 10.04
CA GLY A 42 -3.19 -5.19 8.62
C GLY A 42 -4.12 -4.03 8.30
N PHE A 43 -4.60 -3.99 7.05
CA PHE A 43 -5.48 -2.96 6.53
C PHE A 43 -6.53 -3.57 5.59
N SER A 44 -7.75 -3.05 5.65
CA SER A 44 -8.79 -3.29 4.67
C SER A 44 -8.73 -2.23 3.58
N ILE A 45 -8.48 -2.64 2.34
CA ILE A 45 -8.49 -1.75 1.20
C ILE A 45 -9.92 -1.64 0.68
N ARG A 46 -10.47 -0.43 0.68
CA ARG A 46 -11.85 -0.16 0.32
C ARG A 46 -11.97 0.67 -0.94
N PHE A 47 -13.01 0.38 -1.72
CA PHE A 47 -13.40 1.14 -2.89
C PHE A 47 -14.93 1.19 -2.95
N LYS A 48 -15.50 2.40 -3.10
CA LYS A 48 -16.95 2.64 -3.03
C LYS A 48 -17.60 2.06 -1.76
N GLY A 49 -16.89 2.11 -0.64
CA GLY A 49 -17.36 1.57 0.65
C GLY A 49 -17.24 0.05 0.80
N ALA A 50 -17.02 -0.73 -0.25
CA ALA A 50 -16.79 -2.17 -0.16
C ALA A 50 -15.31 -2.47 0.13
N SER A 51 -15.04 -3.48 0.95
CA SER A 51 -13.68 -4.05 1.07
C SER A 51 -13.39 -4.86 -0.20
N ILE A 52 -12.30 -4.53 -0.87
CA ILE A 52 -11.89 -5.15 -2.15
C ILE A 52 -10.59 -5.94 -2.04
N ALA A 53 -9.82 -5.73 -0.96
CA ALA A 53 -8.64 -6.51 -0.61
C ALA A 53 -8.33 -6.33 0.89
N SER A 54 -7.57 -7.26 1.44
CA SER A 54 -6.95 -7.15 2.77
C SER A 54 -5.46 -7.36 2.63
N VAL A 55 -4.67 -6.55 3.32
CA VAL A 55 -3.21 -6.66 3.34
C VAL A 55 -2.72 -6.70 4.78
N SER A 56 -1.72 -7.54 5.06
CA SER A 56 -1.05 -7.58 6.36
C SER A 56 0.08 -6.55 6.40
N GLY A 57 0.18 -5.75 7.46
CA GLY A 57 1.22 -4.74 7.63
C GLY A 57 0.89 -3.74 8.73
N GLU A 58 1.89 -2.97 9.13
CA GLU A 58 1.72 -1.86 10.10
C GLU A 58 1.54 -0.51 9.39
N GLN A 59 1.99 -0.41 8.15
CA GLN A 59 1.80 0.77 7.30
C GLN A 59 1.39 0.33 5.90
N VAL A 60 0.57 1.13 5.24
CA VAL A 60 0.14 0.88 3.86
C VAL A 60 0.24 2.16 3.08
N SER A 61 0.81 2.07 1.87
CA SER A 61 0.80 3.15 0.90
C SER A 61 0.10 2.82 -0.42
N LEU A 62 -0.55 3.82 -1.01
CA LEU A 62 -1.42 3.69 -2.18
C LEU A 62 -0.94 4.57 -3.34
N TYR A 63 -0.52 3.93 -4.44
CA TYR A 63 0.01 4.62 -5.62
C TYR A 63 -0.88 4.41 -6.83
N LYS A 64 -1.48 5.49 -7.34
CA LYS A 64 -2.21 5.41 -8.61
C LYS A 64 -1.24 5.25 -9.77
N VAL A 65 -1.48 4.24 -10.62
CA VAL A 65 -0.74 4.06 -11.86
C VAL A 65 -1.32 4.99 -12.92
N ALA A 66 -0.48 5.86 -13.48
CA ALA A 66 -0.91 6.79 -14.52
C ALA A 66 -1.44 6.06 -15.77
N GLY A 67 -2.53 6.57 -16.33
CA GLY A 67 -3.12 6.10 -17.59
C GLY A 67 -4.52 6.64 -17.81
N ALA A 68 -4.96 6.69 -19.07
CA ALA A 68 -6.31 7.08 -19.45
C ALA A 68 -7.30 5.89 -19.31
N ASP A 69 -8.57 6.21 -19.04
CA ASP A 69 -9.70 5.27 -18.90
C ASP A 69 -9.87 4.38 -20.16
N PRO A 70 -10.43 3.14 -20.05
CA PRO A 70 -11.54 2.70 -19.18
C PRO A 70 -11.15 1.82 -17.98
N THR A 71 -9.87 1.74 -17.63
CA THR A 71 -9.43 0.94 -16.47
C THR A 71 -8.33 1.67 -15.73
N GLN A 72 -8.48 1.78 -14.42
CA GLN A 72 -7.50 2.40 -13.55
C GLN A 72 -6.86 1.38 -12.63
N TYR A 73 -5.63 1.66 -12.21
CA TYR A 73 -4.87 0.74 -11.39
C TYR A 73 -4.25 1.45 -10.20
N VAL A 74 -4.18 0.77 -9.08
CA VAL A 74 -3.55 1.25 -7.84
C VAL A 74 -2.60 0.17 -7.34
N VAL A 75 -1.36 0.54 -7.03
CA VAL A 75 -0.44 -0.32 -6.28
C VAL A 75 -0.68 -0.06 -4.80
N VAL A 76 -0.92 -1.13 -4.06
CA VAL A 76 -0.92 -1.16 -2.60
C VAL A 76 0.44 -1.68 -2.17
N GLU A 77 1.20 -0.86 -1.46
CA GLU A 77 2.42 -1.26 -0.76
C GLU A 77 2.06 -1.48 0.70
N ALA A 78 2.39 -2.63 1.27
CA ALA A 78 2.22 -2.92 2.68
C ALA A 78 3.61 -3.10 3.32
N TRP A 79 3.89 -2.31 4.35
CA TRP A 79 5.08 -2.47 5.18
C TRP A 79 4.79 -3.43 6.34
N ARG A 80 5.68 -4.39 6.55
CA ARG A 80 5.63 -5.42 7.59
C ARG A 80 6.90 -5.36 8.44
N PRO A 81 6.77 -5.58 9.76
CA PRO A 81 7.92 -5.80 10.62
C PRO A 81 8.53 -7.18 10.28
N ALA A 82 9.68 -7.18 9.63
CA ALA A 82 10.44 -8.40 9.34
C ALA A 82 11.94 -8.06 9.32
N LEU A 83 12.82 -9.04 9.58
CA LEU A 83 14.25 -8.77 9.74
C LEU A 83 14.94 -8.20 8.47
N ASN A 84 14.50 -8.61 7.28
CA ASN A 84 15.15 -8.25 6.02
C ASN A 84 14.18 -7.89 4.88
N CYS A 85 12.86 -8.04 5.10
CA CYS A 85 11.86 -8.04 4.03
C CYS A 85 10.60 -7.28 4.44
N HIS A 86 10.67 -5.96 4.31
CA HIS A 86 9.63 -5.10 4.86
C HIS A 86 8.42 -4.94 3.96
N TYR A 87 8.56 -5.04 2.64
CA TYR A 87 7.48 -4.65 1.74
C TYR A 87 6.86 -5.85 1.04
N GLU A 88 5.54 -5.78 0.86
CA GLU A 88 4.76 -6.65 0.01
C GLU A 88 3.76 -5.83 -0.80
N TYR A 89 3.47 -6.26 -2.02
CA TYR A 89 2.66 -5.50 -2.96
C TYR A 89 1.41 -6.26 -3.39
N VAL A 90 0.32 -5.52 -3.54
CA VAL A 90 -0.89 -5.97 -4.23
C VAL A 90 -1.23 -4.91 -5.27
N LEU A 91 -1.58 -5.33 -6.49
CA LEU A 91 -2.10 -4.40 -7.48
C LEU A 91 -3.63 -4.50 -7.48
N LEU A 92 -4.29 -3.39 -7.74
CA LEU A 92 -5.73 -3.28 -7.89
C LEU A 92 -6.05 -2.86 -9.31
N LYS A 93 -7.08 -3.45 -9.91
CA LYS A 93 -7.68 -3.05 -11.17
C LYS A 93 -9.10 -2.58 -10.88
N LEU A 94 -9.41 -1.35 -11.27
CA LEU A 94 -10.70 -0.70 -11.06
C LEU A 94 -11.35 -0.40 -12.40
N SER A 95 -12.66 -0.63 -12.48
CA SER A 95 -13.48 -0.38 -13.67
C SER A 95 -14.54 0.69 -13.39
N ALA A 96 -14.98 1.40 -14.43
CA ALA A 96 -16.01 2.45 -14.33
C ALA A 96 -17.29 1.99 -13.63
N GLY A 97 -17.73 0.75 -13.91
CA GLY A 97 -18.91 0.12 -13.29
C GLY A 97 -18.77 -0.19 -11.79
N GLY A 98 -17.62 0.12 -11.16
CA GLY A 98 -17.39 -0.16 -9.74
C GLY A 98 -16.78 -1.53 -9.45
N ALA A 99 -16.62 -2.40 -10.45
CA ALA A 99 -15.92 -3.66 -10.29
C ALA A 99 -14.44 -3.44 -9.96
N ALA A 100 -13.94 -4.19 -8.98
CA ALA A 100 -12.54 -4.22 -8.58
C ALA A 100 -11.99 -5.65 -8.64
N GLN A 101 -10.73 -5.79 -9.03
CA GLN A 101 -9.97 -7.03 -8.98
C GLN A 101 -8.63 -6.74 -8.30
N HIS A 102 -8.06 -7.72 -7.60
CA HIS A 102 -6.75 -7.60 -6.97
C HIS A 102 -5.86 -8.79 -7.37
N SER A 103 -4.54 -8.59 -7.36
CA SER A 103 -3.60 -9.69 -7.60
C SER A 103 -3.44 -10.54 -6.35
N LYS A 104 -2.76 -11.68 -6.52
CA LYS A 104 -1.99 -12.26 -5.42
C LYS A 104 -0.90 -11.28 -4.94
N PRO A 105 -0.45 -11.38 -3.69
CA PRO A 105 0.70 -10.64 -3.21
C PRO A 105 1.97 -10.93 -4.02
N PHE A 106 2.85 -9.94 -4.19
CA PHE A 106 4.11 -10.09 -4.93
C PHE A 106 5.20 -9.16 -4.40
N GLY A 107 6.42 -9.36 -4.88
CA GLY A 107 7.52 -8.41 -4.67
C GLY A 107 8.09 -8.37 -3.25
N ASN A 108 7.93 -9.44 -2.47
CA ASN A 108 8.48 -9.53 -1.12
C ASN A 108 9.99 -9.23 -1.13
N CYS A 109 10.47 -8.45 -0.16
CA CYS A 109 11.87 -8.02 -0.02
C CYS A 109 12.37 -7.02 -1.11
N TYR A 110 11.48 -6.45 -1.92
CA TYR A 110 11.83 -5.37 -2.84
C TYR A 110 11.15 -4.06 -2.45
N GLN A 111 11.67 -2.94 -2.94
CA GLN A 111 11.10 -1.59 -2.83
C GLN A 111 10.53 -1.15 -4.18
N LEU A 112 9.45 -0.38 -4.16
CA LEU A 112 8.80 0.12 -5.35
C LEU A 112 9.68 1.17 -6.04
N LYS A 113 10.08 0.89 -7.28
CA LYS A 113 10.81 1.86 -8.12
C LYS A 113 9.89 2.59 -9.08
N SER A 114 8.97 1.87 -9.73
CA SER A 114 8.00 2.48 -10.64
C SER A 114 6.84 1.55 -10.93
N ALA A 115 5.67 2.09 -11.22
CA ALA A 115 4.55 1.37 -11.80
C ALA A 115 4.01 2.15 -13.01
N LYS A 116 3.84 1.49 -14.15
CA LYS A 116 3.34 2.12 -15.38
C LYS A 116 2.52 1.15 -16.21
N ARG A 117 1.63 1.69 -17.04
CA ARG A 117 0.96 0.89 -18.07
C ARG A 117 1.93 0.58 -19.20
N PHE A 118 1.82 -0.63 -19.76
CA PHE A 118 2.63 -1.09 -20.87
C PHE A 118 1.85 -2.13 -21.69
N ARG A 119 1.56 -1.83 -22.96
CA ARG A 119 0.89 -2.74 -23.92
C ARG A 119 -0.37 -3.43 -23.35
N GLY A 120 -1.30 -2.65 -22.79
CA GLY A 120 -2.54 -3.18 -22.20
C GLY A 120 -2.38 -3.86 -20.83
N ALA A 121 -1.17 -3.97 -20.31
CA ALA A 121 -0.83 -4.50 -18.99
C ALA A 121 -0.37 -3.37 -18.05
N VAL A 122 -0.19 -3.71 -16.77
CA VAL A 122 0.59 -2.89 -15.83
C VAL A 122 1.93 -3.57 -15.59
N GLN A 123 3.00 -2.79 -15.65
CA GLN A 123 4.34 -3.22 -15.30
C GLN A 123 4.79 -2.50 -14.03
N VAL A 124 5.18 -3.28 -13.02
CA VAL A 124 5.72 -2.81 -11.75
C VAL A 124 7.20 -3.19 -11.72
N ARG A 125 8.08 -2.22 -11.51
CA ARG A 125 9.52 -2.44 -11.33
C ARG A 125 9.83 -2.21 -9.86
N LEU A 126 10.51 -3.19 -9.28
CA LEU A 126 10.95 -3.18 -7.91
C LEU A 126 12.48 -3.34 -7.86
N THR A 127 13.11 -2.81 -6.82
CA THR A 127 14.55 -2.92 -6.55
C THR A 127 14.79 -3.56 -5.21
N SER A 128 15.79 -4.43 -5.08
CA SER A 128 16.07 -5.07 -3.80
C SER A 128 16.46 -4.00 -2.77
N ALA A 129 15.87 -4.07 -1.58
CA ALA A 129 16.23 -3.19 -0.48
C ALA A 129 17.70 -3.41 -0.05
N ALA A 130 18.20 -4.65 -0.15
CA ALA A 130 19.56 -5.02 0.21
C ALA A 130 20.58 -4.74 -0.91
N THR A 131 20.17 -4.83 -2.17
CA THR A 131 21.08 -4.65 -3.32
C THR A 131 20.39 -3.87 -4.45
N PRO A 132 20.43 -2.52 -4.44
CA PRO A 132 19.65 -1.69 -5.37
C PRO A 132 19.91 -1.89 -6.87
N THR A 133 21.05 -2.51 -7.22
CA THR A 133 21.39 -2.89 -8.61
C THR A 133 20.65 -4.15 -9.07
N VAL A 134 20.10 -4.94 -8.15
CA VAL A 134 19.24 -6.09 -8.40
C VAL A 134 17.79 -5.63 -8.36
N GLY A 135 17.04 -5.91 -9.42
CA GLY A 135 15.63 -5.56 -9.50
C GLY A 135 14.80 -6.68 -10.11
N ALA A 136 13.49 -6.61 -9.86
CA ALA A 136 12.50 -7.49 -10.42
C ALA A 136 11.44 -6.68 -11.16
N THR A 137 10.94 -7.22 -12.27
CA THR A 137 9.86 -6.63 -13.05
C THR A 137 8.68 -7.58 -13.02
N PHE A 138 7.57 -7.10 -12.49
CA PHE A 138 6.30 -7.80 -12.46
C PHE A 138 5.36 -7.20 -13.51
N ARG A 139 4.56 -8.04 -14.16
CA ARG A 139 3.58 -7.63 -15.15
C ARG A 139 2.22 -8.25 -14.82
N TRP A 140 1.21 -7.41 -14.75
CA TRP A 140 -0.18 -7.83 -14.63
C TRP A 140 -0.82 -7.85 -16.01
N ALA A 141 -1.27 -9.03 -16.44
CA ALA A 141 -2.12 -9.20 -17.62
C ALA A 141 -3.16 -10.29 -17.36
N GLY A 142 -4.38 -10.13 -17.90
CA GLY A 142 -5.41 -11.17 -17.79
C GLY A 142 -5.81 -11.54 -16.36
N GLY A 143 -5.71 -10.61 -15.40
CA GLY A 143 -6.04 -10.87 -14.00
C GLY A 143 -4.93 -11.53 -13.18
N THR A 144 -3.76 -11.82 -13.78
CA THR A 144 -2.64 -12.47 -13.10
C THR A 144 -1.42 -11.57 -13.10
N ILE A 145 -0.71 -11.52 -11.97
CA ILE A 145 0.60 -10.88 -11.82
C ILE A 145 1.69 -11.95 -11.97
N ASN A 146 2.68 -11.71 -12.83
CA ASN A 146 3.82 -12.61 -13.02
C ASN A 146 5.13 -11.83 -13.04
N GLN A 147 6.21 -12.41 -12.52
CA GLN A 147 7.55 -11.88 -12.74
C GLN A 147 7.96 -12.14 -14.20
N VAL A 148 8.39 -11.10 -14.90
CA VAL A 148 8.76 -11.15 -16.33
C VAL A 148 10.20 -10.68 -16.59
N GLY A 149 10.95 -10.36 -15.54
CA GLY A 149 12.36 -10.00 -15.64
C GLY A 149 12.98 -9.70 -14.28
N GLY A 150 14.31 -9.73 -14.21
CA GLY A 150 15.08 -9.62 -12.98
C GLY A 150 15.61 -10.96 -12.47
N LYS A 151 16.64 -10.93 -11.61
CA LYS A 151 17.11 -12.11 -10.89
C LYS A 151 16.24 -12.27 -9.65
N GLU A 152 15.54 -13.39 -9.56
CA GLU A 152 14.96 -13.84 -8.30
C GLU A 152 16.13 -14.04 -7.32
N ASN A 153 16.09 -13.37 -6.16
CA ASN A 153 17.04 -13.70 -5.10
C ASN A 153 16.68 -15.13 -4.68
N GLY A 154 17.47 -16.08 -5.19
CA GLY A 154 17.31 -17.51 -4.93
C GLY A 154 17.20 -17.76 -3.44
N ARG A 155 16.23 -18.59 -3.07
CA ARG A 155 16.22 -19.30 -1.79
C ARG A 155 17.47 -20.14 -1.64
#